data_AF-A0A852BII1-F1
#
_entry.id   AF-A0A852BII1-F1
#
_cell.length_a   1.000
_cell.length_b   1.000
_cell.length_c   1.000
_cell.angle_alpha   90.00
_cell.angle_beta   90.00
_cell.angle_gamma   90.00
#
_symmetry.space_group_name_H-M   'P 1'
#
loop_
_entity.id
_entity.type
_entity.pdbx_description
1 polymer ?
#
loop_
_entity_poly.entity_id
_entity_poly.type
_entity_poly.pdbx_seq_one_letter_code
_entity_poly.pdbx_strand_id
1 'polypeptide(L)' 'DPRYCIDNGAMIAQAGWEMLRAGQVTELSQSGITQRYRTDEVEVTWRD' A
#
# COMPACT_ATOMS: atom_id res chain seq x y z
N ASP A 1 14.73 -5.24 -12.49
CA ASP A 1 15.44 -4.06 -12.98
C ASP A 1 15.93 -3.26 -11.78
N PRO A 2 17.24 -2.93 -11.68
CA PRO A 2 17.81 -2.23 -10.54
C PRO A 2 17.11 -0.91 -10.18
N ARG A 3 16.43 -0.27 -11.14
CA ARG A 3 15.64 0.95 -10.94
C ARG A 3 14.51 0.80 -9.90
N TYR A 4 14.08 -0.43 -9.61
CA TYR A 4 13.02 -0.72 -8.63
C TYR A 4 13.54 -1.25 -7.29
N CYS A 5 14.86 -1.39 -7.12
CA CYS A 5 15.45 -1.93 -5.89
C CYS A 5 15.63 -0.87 -4.78
N ILE A 6 15.57 0.42 -5.12
CA ILE A 6 15.53 1.53 -4.17
C ILE A 6 14.09 2.01 -4.05
N ASP A 7 13.75 2.57 -2.89
CA ASP A 7 12.45 3.18 -2.62
C ASP A 7 12.06 4.14 -3.74
N ASN A 8 10.86 3.92 -4.29
CA ASN A 8 10.37 4.67 -5.44
C ASN A 8 8.85 4.82 -5.37
N GLY A 9 8.31 5.88 -5.98
CA GLY A 9 6.86 6.13 -5.97
C GLY A 9 6.05 5.08 -6.72
N ALA A 10 6.65 4.35 -7.67
CA ALA A 10 5.95 3.32 -8.42
C ALA A 10 5.55 2.13 -7.55
N MET A 11 6.37 1.75 -6.55
CA MET A 11 6.02 0.67 -5.62
C MET A 11 4.80 1.03 -4.76
N ILE A 12 4.69 2.29 -4.33
CA ILE A 12 3.56 2.80 -3.55
C ILE A 12 2.30 2.84 -4.43
N ALA A 13 2.42 3.35 -5.66
CA ALA A 13 1.30 3.40 -6.61
C ALA A 13 0.80 2.00 -6.99
N GLN A 14 1.71 1.04 -7.21
CA GLN A 14 1.34 -0.34 -7.57
C GLN A 14 0.59 -1.04 -6.43
N ALA A 15 1.08 -0.94 -5.19
CA ALA A 15 0.38 -1.49 -4.03
C ALA A 15 -0.99 -0.80 -3.82
N GLY A 16 -1.05 0.53 -3.96
CA GLY A 16 -2.30 1.29 -3.89
C GLY A 16 -3.30 0.91 -4.98
N TRP A 17 -2.83 0.60 -6.19
CA TRP A 17 -3.69 0.11 -7.28
C TRP A 17 -4.31 -1.25 -6.96
N GLU A 18 -3.53 -2.16 -6.38
CA GLU A 18 -4.02 -3.46 -5.92
C GLU A 18 -5.08 -3.31 -4.82
N MET A 19 -4.80 -2.50 -3.80
CA MET A 19 -5.72 -2.17 -2.71
C MET A 19 -7.04 -1.59 -3.23
N LEU A 20 -6.96 -0.56 -4.10
CA LEU A 20 -8.14 0.09 -4.67
C LEU A 20 -8.96 -0.86 -5.53
N ARG A 21 -8.31 -1.69 -6.36
CA ARG A 21 -8.98 -2.70 -7.20
C ARG A 21 -9.72 -3.74 -6.36
N ALA A 22 -9.20 -4.07 -5.19
CA ALA A 22 -9.86 -4.96 -4.22
C ALA A 22 -10.85 -4.24 -3.28
N GLY A 23 -11.16 -2.97 -3.55
CA GLY A 23 -12.18 -2.20 -2.83
C GLY A 23 -11.70 -1.54 -1.53
N GLN A 24 -10.40 -1.58 -1.22
CA GLN A 24 -9.86 -0.89 -0.06
C GLN A 24 -9.71 0.61 -0.35
N VAL A 25 -10.33 1.45 0.50
CA VAL A 25 -10.27 2.91 0.43
C VAL A 25 -9.91 3.47 1.81
N THR A 26 -9.22 4.61 1.84
CA THR A 26 -8.84 5.30 3.08
C THR A 26 -9.48 6.68 3.11
N GLU A 27 -10.36 6.90 4.08
CA GLU A 27 -10.96 8.22 4.33
C GLU A 27 -9.89 9.22 4.80
N LEU A 28 -10.08 10.50 4.48
CA LEU A 28 -9.11 11.56 4.84
C LEU A 28 -8.92 11.67 6.37
N SER A 29 -9.98 11.43 7.16
CA SER A 29 -9.89 11.42 8.62
C SER A 29 -9.07 10.24 9.17
N GLN A 30 -8.85 9.21 8.36
CA GLN A 30 -8.11 7.99 8.71
C GLN A 30 -6.72 7.93 8.03
N SER A 31 -6.37 8.89 7.18
CA SER A 31 -5.12 8.91 6.41
C SER A 31 -3.91 9.46 7.20
N GLY A 32 -3.93 9.33 8.53
CA GLY A 32 -2.83 9.76 9.38
C GLY A 32 -1.59 8.87 9.21
N ILE A 33 -0.41 9.43 9.51
CA ILE A 33 0.85 8.69 9.41
C ILE A 33 1.09 7.87 10.68
N THR A 34 1.40 6.58 10.50
CA THR A 34 1.88 5.68 11.55
C THR A 34 3.36 5.37 11.32
N GLN A 35 4.26 5.93 12.14
CA GLN A 35 5.71 5.72 11.98
C GLN A 35 6.15 4.26 12.19
N ARG A 36 5.31 3.44 12.84
CA ARG A 36 5.57 2.02 13.11
C ARG A 36 4.48 1.14 12.50
N TYR A 37 4.32 1.24 11.18
CA TYR A 37 3.34 0.42 10.46
C TYR A 37 3.96 -0.92 10.06
N ARG A 38 3.45 -2.03 10.60
CA ARG A 38 4.02 -3.36 10.34
C ARG A 38 3.45 -3.99 9.08
N THR A 39 4.20 -4.88 8.44
CA THR A 39 3.80 -5.54 7.19
C THR A 39 2.62 -6.50 7.36
N ASP A 40 2.39 -7.01 8.58
CA ASP A 40 1.30 -7.93 8.92
C ASP A 40 0.00 -7.20 9.36
N GLU A 41 -0.01 -5.87 9.38
CA GLU A 41 -1.18 -5.06 9.75
C GLU A 41 -2.10 -4.76 8.56
N VAL A 42 -1.70 -5.15 7.34
CA VAL A 42 -2.51 -5.00 6.12
C VAL A 42 -3.20 -6.32 5.82
N GLU A 43 -4.53 -6.31 5.74
CA GLU A 43 -5.29 -7.42 5.18
C GLU A 43 -5.13 -7.43 3.65
N VAL A 44 -4.52 -8.48 3.11
CA VAL A 44 -4.22 -8.61 1.67
C VAL A 44 -5.42 -9.26 0.97
N THR A 45 -6.41 -8.46 0.58
CA THR A 45 -7.67 -8.97 -0.03
C THR A 45 -7.60 -9.20 -1.55
N TRP A 46 -6.46 -8.90 -2.18
CA TRP A 46 -6.23 -9.04 -3.63
C TRP A 46 -5.48 -10.32 -4.02
N ARG A 47 -5.34 -11.28 -3.09
CA ARG A 47 -4.67 -12.56 -3.31
C ARG A 47 -5.50 -13.69 -2.69
N ASP A 48 -5.48 -14.86 -3.33
CA ASP A 48 -5.93 -16.14 -2.76
C ASP A 48 -4.85 -16.76 -1.85
#